data_AF-A0A7S0JAF9-F1
#
_entry.id   AF-A0A7S0JAF9-F1
#
_cell.length_a   1.000
_cell.length_b   1.000
_cell.length_c   1.000
_cell.angle_alpha   90.00
_cell.angle_beta   90.00
_cell.angle_gamma   90.00
#
_symmetry.space_group_name_H-M   'P 1'
#
loop_
_entity.id
_entity.type
_entity.pdbx_description
1 polymer ?
#
loop_
_entity_poly.entity_id
_entity_poly.type
_entity_poly.pdbx_seq_one_letter_code
_entity_poly.pdbx_strand_id
1 'polypeptide(L)'
;MHGADAAAVDLAACAEATADVLRATLSEHEQAPAGTHAPLSAEERAALGEEVFAQLLPALVLALGHAQAPKLQRRVLTVLSFVMQRSTEARLSALSPLQCGALLGTLRALLSSPQLLEQFSALRMLNAALKASPALGATARRHGLEAQLQRLSTHAEGGRPSEVASSAAADSSMRTRALSLRPEDVVELALQAAALLRDAPAADETPLRSLAAL
;
A
#
# COMPACT_ATOMS: atom_id res chain seq x y z
N MET A 1 -5.09 34.91 -15.24
CA MET A 1 -5.85 34.94 -13.97
C MET A 1 -5.12 34.05 -13.00
N HIS A 2 -4.51 34.63 -11.98
CA HIS A 2 -3.88 33.93 -10.87
C HIS A 2 -4.95 33.35 -9.94
N GLY A 3 -4.82 32.06 -9.60
CA GLY A 3 -5.72 31.37 -8.68
C GLY A 3 -4.90 30.59 -7.66
N ALA A 4 -4.82 31.16 -6.46
CA ALA A 4 -4.42 30.59 -5.17
C ALA A 4 -3.01 29.97 -5.03
N ASP A 5 -2.19 30.72 -4.29
CA ASP A 5 -1.14 30.24 -3.39
C ASP A 5 -1.54 28.91 -2.72
N ALA A 6 -0.98 27.81 -3.19
CA ALA A 6 -0.87 26.61 -2.38
C ALA A 6 0.28 26.88 -1.41
N ALA A 7 -0.06 27.43 -0.23
CA ALA A 7 0.87 27.59 0.88
C ALA A 7 1.74 26.33 0.95
N ALA A 8 3.04 26.49 0.72
CA ALA A 8 3.99 25.40 0.80
C ALA A 8 3.98 24.88 2.24
N VAL A 9 3.14 23.89 2.51
CA VAL A 9 3.08 23.24 3.81
C VAL A 9 4.46 22.65 4.04
N ASP A 10 5.17 23.18 5.02
CA ASP A 10 6.47 22.66 5.40
C ASP A 10 6.26 21.27 6.01
N LEU A 11 6.44 20.26 5.16
CA LEU A 11 6.29 18.85 5.52
C LEU A 11 7.25 18.43 6.63
N ALA A 12 8.40 19.11 6.78
CA ALA A 12 9.33 18.85 7.88
C ALA A 12 8.75 19.38 9.19
N ALA A 13 8.27 20.63 9.21
CA ALA A 13 7.59 21.21 10.37
C ALA A 13 6.33 20.42 10.75
N CYS A 14 5.57 19.95 9.76
CA CYS A 14 4.37 19.13 9.99
C CYS A 14 4.73 17.75 10.58
N ALA A 15 5.82 17.14 10.12
CA ALA A 15 6.32 15.88 10.66
C ALA A 15 6.87 16.03 12.08
N GLU A 16 7.59 17.12 12.36
CA GLU A 16 8.07 17.45 13.71
C GLU A 16 6.91 17.70 14.66
N ALA A 17 5.94 18.52 14.28
CA ALA A 17 4.74 18.77 15.08
C ALA A 17 3.95 17.47 15.34
N THR A 18 3.81 16.60 14.34
CA THR A 18 3.14 15.30 14.52
C THR A 18 3.93 14.38 15.45
N ALA A 19 5.27 14.37 15.33
CA ALA A 19 6.15 13.60 16.19
C ALA A 19 6.15 14.13 17.64
N ASP A 20 6.02 15.45 17.82
CA ASP A 20 5.90 16.09 19.13
C ASP A 20 4.57 15.75 19.78
N VAL A 21 3.46 15.81 19.03
CA VAL A 21 2.14 15.36 19.52
C VAL A 21 2.19 13.88 19.91
N LEU A 22 2.73 13.01 19.05
CA LEU A 22 2.89 11.59 19.37
C LEU A 22 3.76 11.38 20.62
N ARG A 23 4.89 12.08 20.75
CA ARG A 23 5.74 12.01 21.94
C ARG A 23 5.01 12.50 23.18
N ALA A 24 4.24 13.58 23.09
CA ALA A 24 3.44 14.09 24.20
C ALA A 24 2.36 13.09 24.62
N THR A 25 1.59 12.55 23.67
CA THR A 25 0.53 11.56 23.96
C THR A 25 1.10 10.27 24.55
N LEU A 26 2.25 9.80 24.05
CA LEU A 26 2.94 8.64 24.62
C LEU A 26 3.52 8.93 26.00
N SER A 27 4.07 10.12 26.23
CA SER A 27 4.62 10.54 27.53
C SER A 27 3.53 10.73 28.59
N GLU A 28 2.38 11.28 28.21
CA GLU A 28 1.19 11.40 29.07
C GLU A 28 0.67 10.00 29.47
N HIS A 29 0.72 9.04 28.55
CA HIS A 29 0.40 7.65 28.85
C HIS A 29 1.41 6.96 29.76
N GLU A 30 2.70 7.30 29.67
CA GLU A 30 3.76 6.80 30.57
C GLU A 30 3.69 7.44 31.97
N GLN A 31 3.19 8.68 32.07
CA GLN A 31 2.99 9.41 33.33
C GLN A 31 1.66 9.10 34.02
N ALA A 32 0.74 8.39 33.33
CA ALA A 32 -0.45 7.85 33.96
C ALA A 32 -0.05 6.79 35.01
N PRO A 33 -0.64 6.80 36.22
CA PRO A 33 -0.25 5.87 37.27
C PRO A 33 -0.36 4.42 36.78
N ALA A 34 0.64 3.61 37.12
CA ALA A 34 0.90 2.27 36.57
C ALA A 34 -0.21 1.20 36.81
N GLY A 35 -1.37 1.61 37.33
CA GLY A 35 -2.54 0.75 37.56
C GLY A 35 -3.84 1.23 36.89
N THR A 36 -3.82 2.28 36.06
CA THR A 36 -5.07 2.90 35.56
C THR A 36 -5.64 2.26 34.29
N HIS A 37 -4.86 1.47 33.56
CA HIS A 37 -5.35 0.76 32.36
C HIS A 37 -4.97 -0.71 32.46
N ALA A 38 -5.98 -1.58 32.64
CA ALA A 38 -5.78 -3.01 32.41
C ALA A 38 -5.22 -3.19 30.99
N PRO A 39 -4.21 -4.07 30.78
CA PRO A 39 -3.72 -4.34 29.45
C PRO A 39 -4.90 -4.78 28.58
N LEU A 40 -5.07 -4.13 27.43
CA LEU A 40 -6.14 -4.45 26.49
C LEU A 40 -6.14 -5.95 26.21
N SER A 41 -7.32 -6.55 26.28
CA SER A 41 -7.52 -7.93 25.90
C SER A 41 -7.06 -8.17 24.45
N ALA A 42 -6.80 -9.42 24.09
CA ALA A 42 -6.44 -9.75 22.72
C ALA A 42 -7.53 -9.33 21.72
N GLU A 43 -8.80 -9.41 22.13
CA GLU A 43 -9.97 -9.02 21.33
C GLU A 43 -10.05 -7.50 21.14
N GLU A 44 -9.89 -6.71 22.21
CA GLU A 44 -9.89 -5.25 22.11
C GLU A 44 -8.72 -4.75 21.25
N ARG A 45 -7.55 -5.37 21.35
CA ARG A 45 -6.39 -5.04 20.48
C ARG A 45 -6.66 -5.38 19.02
N ALA A 46 -7.36 -6.48 18.75
CA ALA A 46 -7.74 -6.84 17.39
C ALA A 46 -8.73 -5.83 16.81
N ALA A 47 -9.79 -5.51 17.55
CA ALA A 47 -10.82 -4.54 17.15
C ALA A 47 -10.23 -3.14 16.90
N LEU A 48 -9.43 -2.61 17.84
CA LEU A 48 -8.75 -1.33 17.66
C LEU A 48 -7.76 -1.37 16.48
N GLY A 49 -7.07 -2.50 16.29
CA GLY A 49 -6.16 -2.69 15.16
C GLY A 49 -6.87 -2.68 13.80
N GLU A 50 -8.12 -3.15 13.74
CA GLU A 50 -8.96 -3.08 12.54
C GLU A 50 -9.46 -1.65 12.29
N GLU A 51 -9.92 -0.97 13.32
CA GLU A 51 -10.37 0.42 13.23
C GLU A 51 -9.24 1.35 12.78
N VAL A 52 -8.07 1.25 13.41
CA VAL A 52 -6.87 2.02 13.03
C VAL A 52 -6.46 1.70 11.59
N PHE A 53 -6.55 0.43 11.16
CA PHE A 53 -6.24 0.07 9.78
C PHE A 53 -7.20 0.74 8.79
N ALA A 54 -8.51 0.70 9.07
CA ALA A 54 -9.53 1.30 8.22
C ALA A 54 -9.43 2.84 8.13
N GLN A 55 -8.90 3.49 9.16
CA GLN A 55 -8.65 4.95 9.17
C GLN A 55 -7.31 5.33 8.54
N LEU A 56 -6.24 4.58 8.83
CA LEU A 56 -4.88 4.88 8.39
C LEU A 56 -4.68 4.60 6.90
N LEU A 57 -5.24 3.49 6.39
CA LEU A 57 -5.02 3.08 5.01
C LEU A 57 -5.48 4.13 3.99
N PRO A 58 -6.70 4.71 4.08
CA PRO A 58 -7.14 5.77 3.16
C PRO A 58 -6.24 7.01 3.24
N ALA A 59 -5.81 7.40 4.44
CA ALA A 59 -4.93 8.55 4.61
C ALA A 59 -3.58 8.33 3.91
N LEU A 60 -2.99 7.14 4.04
CA LEU A 60 -1.74 6.78 3.35
C LEU A 60 -1.91 6.72 1.82
N VAL A 61 -3.02 6.17 1.33
CA VAL A 61 -3.34 6.13 -0.11
C VAL A 61 -3.50 7.55 -0.66
N LEU A 62 -4.23 8.42 0.03
CA LEU A 62 -4.37 9.82 -0.33
C LEU A 62 -3.01 10.54 -0.29
N ALA A 63 -2.22 10.35 0.76
CA ALA A 63 -0.90 10.96 0.88
C ALA A 63 0.03 10.53 -0.26
N LEU A 64 -0.05 9.28 -0.72
CA LEU A 64 0.74 8.80 -1.85
C LEU A 64 0.34 9.51 -3.15
N GLY A 65 -0.96 9.75 -3.37
CA GLY A 65 -1.46 10.46 -4.54
C GLY A 65 -1.07 11.94 -4.60
N HIS A 66 -0.80 12.57 -3.44
CA HIS A 66 -0.44 13.99 -3.34
C HIS A 66 1.06 14.21 -3.07
N ALA A 67 1.87 13.15 -2.94
CA ALA A 67 3.28 13.26 -2.62
C ALA A 67 4.07 13.87 -3.79
N GLN A 68 4.23 15.19 -3.80
CA GLN A 68 5.02 15.89 -4.83
C GLN A 68 6.54 15.71 -4.66
N ALA A 69 6.99 15.39 -3.44
CA ALA A 69 8.40 15.17 -3.15
C ALA A 69 8.76 13.66 -3.27
N PRO A 70 9.74 13.27 -4.11
CA PRO A 70 10.13 11.86 -4.28
C PRO A 70 10.54 11.16 -2.98
N LYS A 71 11.16 11.89 -2.04
CA LYS A 71 11.53 11.36 -0.71
C LYS A 71 10.30 11.03 0.13
N LEU A 72 9.28 11.89 0.11
CA LEU A 72 8.03 11.64 0.83
C LEU A 72 7.28 10.46 0.20
N GLN A 73 7.18 10.43 -1.12
CA GLN A 73 6.54 9.33 -1.86
C GLN A 73 7.14 7.98 -1.48
N ARG A 74 8.48 7.85 -1.45
CA ARG A 74 9.17 6.61 -1.03
C ARG A 74 8.85 6.22 0.42
N ARG A 75 8.80 7.21 1.33
CA ARG A 75 8.47 6.96 2.74
C ARG A 75 7.03 6.46 2.89
N VAL A 76 6.07 7.15 2.27
CA VAL A 76 4.66 6.77 2.28
C VAL A 76 4.48 5.38 1.67
N LEU A 77 5.13 5.10 0.53
CA LEU A 77 5.09 3.80 -0.11
C LEU A 77 5.66 2.68 0.77
N THR A 78 6.74 2.96 1.51
CA THR A 78 7.34 2.00 2.45
C THR A 78 6.39 1.69 3.59
N VAL A 79 5.78 2.73 4.19
CA VAL A 79 4.82 2.57 5.29
C VAL A 79 3.58 1.82 4.81
N LEU A 80 3.01 2.23 3.68
CA LEU A 80 1.85 1.57 3.08
C LEU A 80 2.14 0.09 2.76
N SER A 81 3.31 -0.19 2.18
CA SER A 81 3.72 -1.57 1.88
C SER A 81 3.87 -2.41 3.16
N PHE A 82 4.43 -1.84 4.23
CA PHE A 82 4.54 -2.51 5.52
C PHE A 82 3.16 -2.79 6.13
N VAL A 83 2.26 -1.81 6.15
CA VAL A 83 0.90 -1.94 6.68
C VAL A 83 0.13 -3.03 5.94
N MET A 84 0.19 -3.04 4.60
CA MET A 84 -0.46 -4.06 3.77
C MET A 84 0.15 -5.45 3.95
N GLN A 85 1.46 -5.57 4.19
CA GLN A 85 2.08 -6.87 4.49
C GLN A 85 1.65 -7.46 5.83
N ARG A 86 1.11 -6.62 6.72
CA ARG A 86 0.59 -7.02 8.04
C ARG A 86 -0.95 -7.01 8.07
N SER A 87 -1.61 -6.84 6.93
CA SER A 87 -3.07 -6.92 6.87
C SER A 87 -3.52 -8.37 7.03
N THR A 88 -4.58 -8.57 7.80
CA THR A 88 -5.29 -9.84 7.93
C THR A 88 -6.55 -9.81 7.07
N GLU A 89 -7.21 -10.94 6.90
CA GLU A 89 -8.50 -11.02 6.21
C GLU A 89 -9.52 -10.03 6.84
N ALA A 90 -9.68 -10.06 8.16
CA ALA A 90 -10.60 -9.21 8.91
C ALA A 90 -10.37 -7.71 8.63
N ARG A 91 -9.10 -7.27 8.62
CA ARG A 91 -8.71 -5.89 8.32
C ARG A 91 -9.06 -5.49 6.88
N LEU A 92 -8.87 -6.38 5.92
CA LEU A 92 -9.20 -6.12 4.52
C LEU A 92 -10.71 -6.12 4.30
N SER A 93 -11.46 -6.99 4.98
CA SER A 93 -12.92 -7.01 4.93
C SER A 93 -13.58 -5.81 5.63
N ALA A 94 -12.89 -5.18 6.58
CA ALA A 94 -13.34 -3.96 7.24
C ALA A 94 -13.29 -2.72 6.33
N LEU A 95 -12.59 -2.79 5.20
CA LEU A 95 -12.53 -1.68 4.24
C LEU A 95 -13.87 -1.52 3.52
N SER A 96 -14.34 -0.28 3.42
CA SER A 96 -15.50 0.01 2.59
C SER A 96 -15.20 -0.26 1.09
N PRO A 97 -16.22 -0.52 0.26
CA PRO A 97 -16.02 -0.76 -1.17
C PRO A 97 -15.26 0.38 -1.87
N LEU A 98 -15.48 1.64 -1.45
CA LEU A 98 -14.78 2.81 -1.96
C LEU A 98 -13.29 2.80 -1.58
N GLN A 99 -12.97 2.47 -0.32
CA GLN A 99 -11.58 2.38 0.15
C GLN A 99 -10.83 1.25 -0.55
N CYS A 100 -11.48 0.10 -0.70
CA CYS A 100 -10.94 -1.03 -1.44
C CYS A 100 -10.69 -0.66 -2.92
N GLY A 101 -11.66 0.00 -3.58
CA GLY A 101 -11.50 0.48 -4.95
C GLY A 101 -10.37 1.50 -5.11
N ALA A 102 -10.20 2.43 -4.16
CA ALA A 102 -9.11 3.40 -4.15
C ALA A 102 -7.74 2.72 -3.99
N LEU A 103 -7.62 1.72 -3.10
CA LEU A 103 -6.42 0.92 -2.94
C LEU A 103 -6.07 0.20 -4.25
N LEU A 104 -7.02 -0.54 -4.84
CA LEU A 104 -6.79 -1.30 -6.07
C LEU A 104 -6.46 -0.39 -7.27
N GLY A 105 -7.12 0.77 -7.36
CA GLY A 105 -6.79 1.81 -8.35
C GLY A 105 -5.37 2.35 -8.18
N THR A 106 -4.94 2.58 -6.94
CA THR A 106 -3.59 3.02 -6.61
C THR A 106 -2.56 1.95 -6.97
N LEU A 107 -2.81 0.68 -6.61
CA LEU A 107 -1.95 -0.44 -7.00
C LEU A 107 -1.82 -0.53 -8.52
N ARG A 108 -2.91 -0.38 -9.26
CA ARG A 108 -2.88 -0.36 -10.74
C ARG A 108 -2.02 0.78 -11.28
N ALA A 109 -2.14 1.97 -10.72
CA ALA A 109 -1.34 3.13 -11.13
C ALA A 109 0.16 2.88 -10.89
N LEU A 110 0.52 2.37 -9.70
CA LEU A 110 1.89 2.03 -9.35
C LEU A 110 2.48 0.90 -10.21
N LEU A 111 1.69 -0.12 -10.56
CA LEU A 111 2.12 -1.17 -11.50
C LEU A 111 2.31 -0.65 -12.93
N SER A 112 1.62 0.44 -13.29
CA SER A 112 1.78 1.10 -14.59
C SER A 112 2.95 2.09 -14.61
N SER A 113 3.55 2.40 -13.45
CA SER A 113 4.68 3.32 -13.33
C SER A 113 5.93 2.76 -14.00
N PRO A 114 6.80 3.59 -14.59
CA PRO A 114 8.11 3.14 -15.07
C PRO A 114 9.12 2.87 -13.94
N GLN A 115 8.80 3.22 -12.69
CA GLN A 115 9.75 3.07 -11.57
C GLN A 115 9.68 1.68 -10.95
N LEU A 116 10.80 0.94 -10.99
CA LEU A 116 10.88 -0.43 -10.43
C LEU A 116 10.48 -0.50 -8.95
N LEU A 117 10.86 0.49 -8.14
CA LEU A 117 10.50 0.53 -6.72
C LEU A 117 8.98 0.62 -6.50
N GLU A 118 8.28 1.37 -7.35
CA GLU A 118 6.83 1.51 -7.29
C GLU A 118 6.14 0.21 -7.69
N GLN A 119 6.56 -0.39 -8.80
CA GLN A 119 6.07 -1.69 -9.27
C GLN A 119 6.30 -2.77 -8.21
N PHE A 120 7.51 -2.88 -7.68
CA PHE A 120 7.86 -3.86 -6.65
C PHE A 120 7.04 -3.68 -5.38
N SER A 121 6.89 -2.45 -4.90
CA SER A 121 6.11 -2.17 -3.69
C SER A 121 4.63 -2.51 -3.91
N ALA A 122 4.08 -2.18 -5.07
CA ALA A 122 2.71 -2.52 -5.46
C ALA A 122 2.50 -4.03 -5.54
N LEU A 123 3.43 -4.76 -6.13
CA LEU A 123 3.37 -6.22 -6.20
C LEU A 123 3.46 -6.87 -4.82
N ARG A 124 4.31 -6.36 -3.92
CA ARG A 124 4.36 -6.85 -2.53
C ARG A 124 3.05 -6.61 -1.80
N MET A 125 2.46 -5.42 -1.96
CA MET A 125 1.16 -5.09 -1.38
C MET A 125 0.05 -5.99 -1.92
N LEU A 126 0.01 -6.19 -3.25
CA LEU A 126 -0.98 -7.03 -3.91
C LEU A 126 -0.87 -8.50 -3.49
N ASN A 127 0.35 -9.06 -3.51
CA ASN A 127 0.59 -10.43 -3.06
C ASN A 127 0.17 -10.63 -1.60
N ALA A 128 0.50 -9.69 -0.72
CA ALA A 128 0.10 -9.76 0.68
C ALA A 128 -1.42 -9.71 0.84
N ALA A 129 -2.08 -8.79 0.13
CA ALA A 129 -3.53 -8.63 0.19
C ALA A 129 -4.26 -9.87 -0.33
N LEU A 130 -3.81 -10.47 -1.43
CA LEU A 130 -4.40 -11.67 -2.01
C LEU A 130 -4.17 -12.92 -1.14
N LYS A 131 -3.02 -13.02 -0.48
CA LYS A 131 -2.76 -14.10 0.49
C LYS A 131 -3.63 -13.95 1.74
N ALA A 132 -3.82 -12.73 2.20
CA ALA A 132 -4.64 -12.44 3.38
C ALA A 132 -6.14 -12.57 3.09
N SER A 133 -6.60 -12.21 1.89
CA SER A 133 -7.99 -12.35 1.47
C SER A 133 -8.08 -12.72 -0.01
N PRO A 134 -8.21 -14.02 -0.33
CA PRO A 134 -8.38 -14.48 -1.72
C PRO A 134 -9.63 -13.90 -2.40
N ALA A 135 -10.69 -13.61 -1.62
CA ALA A 135 -11.92 -12.98 -2.13
C ALA A 135 -11.67 -11.63 -2.80
N LEU A 136 -10.62 -10.90 -2.40
CA LEU A 136 -10.20 -9.65 -3.04
C LEU A 136 -9.84 -9.83 -4.52
N GLY A 137 -9.45 -11.05 -4.92
CA GLY A 137 -9.00 -11.32 -6.28
C GLY A 137 -10.04 -11.03 -7.36
N ALA A 138 -11.32 -11.27 -7.08
CA ALA A 138 -12.37 -10.94 -8.04
C ALA A 138 -12.51 -9.41 -8.27
N THR A 139 -12.44 -8.64 -7.19
CA THR A 139 -12.45 -7.18 -7.24
C THR A 139 -11.18 -6.65 -7.91
N ALA A 140 -10.02 -7.21 -7.59
CA ALA A 140 -8.74 -6.88 -8.23
C ALA A 140 -8.76 -7.08 -9.76
N ARG A 141 -9.37 -8.18 -10.24
CA ARG A 141 -9.59 -8.44 -11.68
C ARG A 141 -10.47 -7.36 -12.32
N ARG A 142 -11.61 -7.01 -11.68
CA ARG A 142 -12.50 -5.93 -12.16
C ARG A 142 -11.81 -4.56 -12.25
N HIS A 143 -10.82 -4.30 -11.40
CA HIS A 143 -10.00 -3.09 -11.47
C HIS A 143 -8.89 -3.13 -12.54
N GLY A 144 -8.75 -4.24 -13.27
CA GLY A 144 -7.82 -4.41 -14.38
C GLY A 144 -6.38 -4.74 -13.96
N LEU A 145 -6.17 -5.27 -12.75
CA LEU A 145 -4.83 -5.65 -12.27
C LEU A 145 -4.26 -6.85 -13.02
N GLU A 146 -5.10 -7.76 -13.52
CA GLU A 146 -4.66 -8.93 -14.29
C GLU A 146 -3.88 -8.54 -15.55
N ALA A 147 -4.40 -7.58 -16.32
CA ALA A 147 -3.73 -7.06 -17.52
C ALA A 147 -2.38 -6.36 -17.20
N GLN A 148 -2.27 -5.76 -16.01
CA GLN A 148 -1.01 -5.14 -15.57
C GLN A 148 0.05 -6.18 -15.27
N LEU A 149 -0.32 -7.26 -14.58
CA LEU A 149 0.59 -8.34 -14.23
C LEU A 149 1.09 -9.08 -15.47
N GLN A 150 0.20 -9.35 -16.44
CA GLN A 150 0.57 -9.95 -17.72
C GLN A 150 1.59 -9.10 -18.50
N ARG A 151 1.45 -7.76 -18.46
CA ARG A 151 2.43 -6.87 -19.10
C ARG A 151 3.80 -6.96 -18.42
N LEU A 152 3.82 -6.94 -17.09
CA LEU A 152 5.06 -7.01 -16.32
C LEU A 152 5.77 -8.36 -16.48
N SER A 153 5.02 -9.46 -16.61
CA SER A 153 5.59 -10.78 -16.86
C SER A 153 6.12 -10.97 -18.29
N THR A 154 5.50 -10.35 -19.29
CA THR A 154 5.89 -10.49 -20.71
C THR A 154 7.07 -9.62 -21.11
N HIS A 155 7.31 -8.49 -20.44
CA HIS A 155 8.52 -7.67 -20.65
C HIS A 155 9.82 -8.38 -20.25
N ALA A 156 9.75 -9.49 -19.51
CA ALA A 156 10.90 -10.33 -19.17
C ALA A 156 11.39 -11.18 -20.35
N GLU A 157 10.52 -11.53 -21.31
CA GLU A 157 10.85 -12.45 -22.39
C GLU A 157 11.48 -11.75 -23.62
N GLY A 158 11.46 -10.41 -23.68
CA GLY A 158 11.88 -9.63 -24.86
C GLY A 158 13.02 -8.62 -24.66
N GLY A 159 13.56 -8.45 -23.44
CA GLY A 159 14.49 -7.36 -23.12
C GLY A 159 15.92 -7.82 -22.87
N ARG A 160 16.81 -7.68 -23.87
CA ARG A 160 18.24 -7.53 -23.58
C ARG A 160 18.42 -6.26 -22.73
N PRO A 161 19.27 -6.28 -21.69
CA PRO A 161 19.48 -5.12 -20.83
C PRO A 161 20.14 -4.00 -21.66
N SER A 162 19.41 -2.90 -21.89
CA SER A 162 20.02 -1.67 -22.38
C SER A 162 20.71 -1.01 -21.19
N GLU A 163 22.04 -0.99 -21.22
CA GLU A 163 22.89 -0.26 -20.29
C GLU A 163 22.52 1.23 -20.31
N VAL A 164 21.81 1.68 -19.27
CA VAL A 164 21.89 3.07 -18.82
C VAL A 164 21.99 3.06 -17.30
N ALA A 165 23.12 2.54 -16.81
CA ALA A 165 23.56 2.69 -15.43
C ALA A 165 24.87 3.49 -15.43
N SER A 166 24.77 4.80 -15.21
CA SER A 166 25.81 5.72 -14.71
C SER A 166 25.16 7.11 -14.73
N SER A 167 25.07 7.94 -13.69
CA SER A 167 26.02 8.27 -12.64
C SER A 167 25.26 9.13 -11.62
N ALA A 168 25.40 8.84 -10.33
CA ALA A 168 25.44 9.80 -9.22
C ALA A 168 25.38 9.06 -7.89
N ALA A 169 26.46 8.36 -7.55
CA ALA A 169 26.72 7.88 -6.20
C ALA A 169 28.09 8.39 -5.78
N ALA A 170 28.10 9.56 -5.14
CA ALA A 170 29.16 10.02 -4.26
C ALA A 170 28.54 11.08 -3.35
N ASP A 171 28.04 10.68 -2.18
CA ASP A 171 28.82 10.90 -0.96
C ASP A 171 28.09 10.44 0.32
N SER A 172 28.90 9.84 1.18
CA SER A 172 28.83 9.81 2.65
C SER A 172 27.73 9.03 3.43
N SER A 173 28.26 8.04 4.16
CA SER A 173 28.03 7.75 5.59
C SER A 173 26.90 6.80 6.01
N MET A 174 27.34 5.61 6.42
CA MET A 174 26.75 4.61 7.32
C MET A 174 25.21 4.39 7.36
N ARG A 175 24.84 3.12 7.12
CA ARG A 175 23.58 2.42 7.47
C ARG A 175 22.38 2.61 6.53
N THR A 176 22.44 1.97 5.37
CA THR A 176 21.40 1.03 4.92
C THR A 176 22.02 0.20 3.80
N ARG A 177 22.02 -1.13 3.89
CA ARG A 177 22.26 -1.94 2.68
C ARG A 177 21.14 -1.57 1.72
N ALA A 178 21.44 -0.79 0.69
CA ALA A 178 20.51 -0.55 -0.39
C ALA A 178 20.14 -1.94 -0.93
N LEU A 179 18.89 -2.35 -0.74
CA LEU A 179 18.34 -3.51 -1.44
C LEU A 179 18.53 -3.20 -2.93
N SER A 180 19.47 -3.89 -3.56
CA SER A 180 19.68 -3.80 -5.00
C SER A 180 18.49 -4.49 -5.65
N LEU A 181 17.43 -3.72 -5.88
CA LEU A 181 16.21 -4.17 -6.49
C LEU A 181 16.49 -4.47 -7.96
N ARG A 182 16.32 -5.72 -8.39
CA ARG A 182 16.56 -6.11 -9.78
C ARG A 182 15.22 -6.28 -10.52
N PRO A 183 15.18 -6.09 -11.85
CA PRO A 183 13.97 -6.30 -12.65
C PRO A 183 13.37 -7.70 -12.49
N GLU A 184 14.19 -8.72 -12.27
CA GLU A 184 13.75 -10.10 -12.08
C GLU A 184 12.89 -10.25 -10.83
N ASP A 185 13.21 -9.51 -9.75
CA ASP A 185 12.45 -9.54 -8.50
C ASP A 185 11.00 -9.01 -8.71
N VAL A 186 10.82 -8.07 -9.66
CA VAL A 186 9.50 -7.56 -10.07
C VAL A 186 8.75 -8.64 -10.87
N VAL A 187 9.43 -9.32 -11.78
CA VAL A 187 8.83 -10.37 -12.61
C VAL A 187 8.36 -11.55 -11.75
N GLU A 188 9.20 -12.04 -10.84
CA GLU A 188 8.86 -13.14 -9.93
C GLU A 188 7.62 -12.82 -9.10
N LEU A 189 7.56 -11.62 -8.52
CA LEU A 189 6.40 -11.19 -7.75
C LEU A 189 5.15 -10.97 -8.61
N ALA A 190 5.32 -10.55 -9.88
CA ALA A 190 4.22 -10.41 -10.82
C ALA A 190 3.62 -11.77 -11.19
N LEU A 191 4.47 -12.77 -11.43
CA LEU A 191 4.04 -14.16 -11.67
C LEU A 191 3.33 -14.73 -10.45
N GLN A 192 3.86 -14.49 -9.24
CA GLN A 192 3.21 -14.92 -8.00
C GLN A 192 1.82 -14.27 -7.83
N ALA A 193 1.72 -12.95 -8.04
CA ALA A 193 0.44 -12.25 -7.96
C ALA A 193 -0.55 -12.76 -9.01
N ALA A 194 -0.07 -13.06 -10.22
CA ALA A 194 -0.90 -13.59 -11.31
C ALA A 194 -1.43 -15.00 -10.99
N ALA A 195 -0.61 -15.85 -10.37
CA ALA A 195 -1.04 -17.16 -9.89
C ALA A 195 -2.12 -17.02 -8.81
N LEU A 196 -1.88 -16.18 -7.79
CA LEU A 196 -2.86 -15.92 -6.73
C LEU A 196 -4.17 -15.35 -7.27
N LEU A 197 -4.11 -14.44 -8.26
CA LEU A 197 -5.32 -13.93 -8.91
C LEU A 197 -6.04 -14.96 -9.75
N ARG A 198 -5.35 -15.96 -10.30
CA ARG A 198 -6.00 -17.04 -11.05
C ARG A 198 -6.73 -18.00 -10.13
N ASP A 199 -6.12 -18.31 -8.99
CA ASP A 199 -6.65 -19.23 -8.00
C ASP A 199 -7.72 -18.59 -7.10
N ALA A 200 -7.80 -17.25 -7.09
CA ALA A 200 -8.80 -16.52 -6.34
C ALA A 200 -10.23 -16.82 -6.84
N PRO A 201 -11.19 -17.03 -5.92
CA PRO A 201 -12.56 -17.35 -6.27
C PRO A 201 -13.15 -16.33 -7.24
N ALA A 202 -13.97 -16.80 -8.19
CA ALA A 202 -14.75 -15.91 -9.04
C ALA A 202 -15.68 -15.06 -8.14
N ALA A 203 -15.98 -13.83 -8.54
CA ALA A 203 -17.03 -13.10 -7.84
C ALA A 203 -18.32 -13.91 -7.99
N ASP A 204 -19.00 -14.21 -6.90
CA ASP A 204 -20.39 -14.66 -6.95
C ASP A 204 -21.18 -13.55 -7.64
N GLU A 205 -21.41 -13.71 -8.94
CA GLU A 205 -22.52 -13.05 -9.62
C GLU A 205 -23.77 -13.76 -9.12
N THR A 206 -24.25 -13.42 -7.94
CA THR A 206 -25.66 -13.68 -7.62
C THR A 206 -26.44 -12.82 -8.61
N PRO A 207 -27.13 -13.41 -9.61
CA PRO A 207 -27.87 -12.60 -10.54
C PRO A 207 -29.02 -11.98 -9.76
N LEU A 208 -29.18 -10.65 -9.88
CA LEU A 208 -30.38 -9.90 -9.52
C LEU A 208 -31.57 -10.34 -10.38
N ARG A 209 -31.92 -11.63 -10.36
CA ARG A 209 -33.06 -12.22 -11.08
C ARG A 209 -34.30 -12.36 -10.19
N SER A 210 -34.27 -11.90 -8.95
CA SER A 210 -35.41 -11.98 -8.01
C SER A 210 -36.21 -10.69 -7.81
N LEU A 211 -35.85 -9.58 -8.49
CA LEU A 211 -36.58 -8.30 -8.37
C LEU A 211 -37.48 -7.95 -9.57
N ALA A 212 -37.71 -8.88 -10.49
CA ALA A 212 -38.68 -8.73 -11.60
C ALA A 212 -39.97 -9.54 -11.41
N ALA A 213 -40.27 -9.96 -10.17
CA ALA A 213 -41.44 -10.79 -9.85
C ALA A 213 -42.32 -10.22 -8.71
N LEU A 214 -42.33 -8.89 -8.53
CA LEU A 214 -43.30 -8.18 -7.71
C LEU A 214 -43.91 -7.02 -8.49
#